data_AF-A0A353WXI9-F1
#
_entry.id   AF-A0A353WXI9-F1
#
_cell.length_a   1.000
_cell.length_b   1.000
_cell.length_c   1.000
_cell.angle_alpha   90.00
_cell.angle_beta   90.00
_cell.angle_gamma   90.00
#
_symmetry.space_group_name_H-M   'P 1'
#
loop_
_entity.id
_entity.type
_entity.pdbx_description
1 polymer ?
#
loop_
_entity_poly.entity_id
_entity_poly.type
_entity_poly.pdbx_seq_one_letter_code
_entity_poly.pdbx_strand_id
1 'polypeptide(L)'
;MIEFISQPWPWYVAGPILALIMFLLLYTGKNFGVSANLRTMCSIGGAGRWSDFFNFNWQAQSWNLVFVLGAIIGGYISHKYLLEQSAVELAPAVVQDLKAMGFDKAGEEFYPSRIFSWDTLFSWQGVLVLIGGGFMIGFGARYAGGCTSGHAISGLSDLQWPSLLAVVGFFIGGLFMTYVVLPLIFSA
;
A
#
# COMPACT_ATOMS: atom_id res chain seq x y z
N MET A 1 -28.07 -0.70 8.71
CA MET A 1 -27.06 -1.73 8.35
C MET A 1 -25.89 -1.10 7.59
N ILE A 2 -26.13 -0.39 6.48
CA ILE A 2 -25.08 0.36 5.77
C ILE A 2 -24.39 1.37 6.71
N GLU A 3 -25.15 2.16 7.47
CA GLU A 3 -24.63 3.12 8.46
C GLU A 3 -23.67 2.49 9.51
N PHE A 4 -23.96 1.26 9.96
CA PHE A 4 -23.09 0.52 10.90
C PHE A 4 -21.80 0.00 10.26
N ILE A 5 -21.83 -0.29 8.95
CA ILE A 5 -20.67 -0.81 8.20
C ILE A 5 -19.80 0.35 7.71
N SER A 6 -20.39 1.52 7.43
CA SER A 6 -19.69 2.71 6.94
C SER A 6 -18.92 3.47 8.02
N GLN A 7 -19.27 3.31 9.30
CA GLN A 7 -18.54 3.97 10.40
C GLN A 7 -17.11 3.42 10.56
N PRO A 8 -16.14 4.23 11.04
CA PRO A 8 -14.81 3.73 11.36
C PRO A 8 -14.86 2.70 12.49
N TRP A 9 -14.35 1.50 12.22
CA TRP A 9 -14.34 0.43 13.21
C TRP A 9 -13.14 0.55 14.15
N PRO A 10 -13.33 0.43 15.47
CA PRO A 10 -12.23 0.45 16.41
C PRO A 10 -11.21 -0.66 16.14
N TRP A 11 -9.95 -0.39 16.49
CA TRP A 11 -8.83 -1.31 16.28
C TRP A 11 -9.05 -2.68 16.94
N TYR A 12 -9.77 -2.74 18.07
CA TYR A 12 -10.07 -3.99 18.78
C TYR A 12 -11.15 -4.84 18.08
N VAL A 13 -11.87 -4.29 17.10
CA VAL A 13 -12.79 -5.05 16.22
C VAL A 13 -12.06 -5.43 14.94
N ALA A 14 -11.41 -4.46 14.29
CA ALA A 14 -10.69 -4.67 13.04
C ALA A 14 -9.53 -5.67 13.19
N GLY A 15 -8.78 -5.60 14.31
CA GLY A 15 -7.65 -6.47 14.59
C GLY A 15 -8.02 -7.96 14.62
N PRO A 16 -8.96 -8.40 15.49
CA PRO A 16 -9.41 -9.79 15.52
C PRO A 16 -9.98 -10.29 14.19
N ILE A 17 -10.70 -9.43 13.43
CA ILE A 17 -11.23 -9.81 12.12
C ILE A 17 -10.10 -10.04 11.12
N LEU A 18 -9.10 -9.15 11.06
CA LEU A 18 -7.91 -9.33 10.24
C LEU A 18 -7.14 -10.59 10.64
N ALA A 19 -6.99 -10.85 11.95
CA ALA A 19 -6.35 -12.06 12.45
C ALA A 19 -7.11 -13.33 12.05
N LEU A 20 -8.44 -13.32 12.11
CA LEU A 20 -9.28 -14.44 11.66
C LEU A 20 -9.13 -14.68 10.15
N ILE A 21 -9.12 -13.62 9.34
CA ILE A 21 -8.89 -13.72 7.89
C ILE A 21 -7.50 -14.30 7.61
N MET A 22 -6.46 -13.80 8.30
CA MET A 22 -5.09 -14.33 8.19
C MET A 22 -5.04 -15.81 8.56
N PHE A 23 -5.65 -16.19 9.68
CA PHE A 23 -5.73 -17.57 10.12
C PHE A 23 -6.39 -18.47 9.08
N LEU A 24 -7.54 -18.08 8.52
CA LEU A 24 -8.24 -18.86 7.49
C LEU A 24 -7.41 -19.02 6.21
N LEU A 25 -6.67 -18.00 5.81
CA LEU A 25 -5.78 -18.06 4.66
C LEU A 25 -4.61 -19.02 4.92
N LEU A 26 -3.95 -18.91 6.07
CA LEU A 26 -2.86 -19.81 6.44
C LEU A 26 -3.34 -21.25 6.61
N TYR A 27 -4.51 -21.46 7.22
CA TYR A 27 -5.13 -22.78 7.39
C TYR A 27 -5.40 -23.47 6.05
N THR A 28 -5.78 -22.70 5.02
CA THR A 28 -6.02 -23.21 3.66
C THR A 28 -4.75 -23.26 2.80
N GLY A 29 -3.56 -23.02 3.40
CA GLY A 29 -2.28 -23.01 2.69
C GLY A 29 -2.14 -21.86 1.69
N LYS A 30 -2.92 -20.79 1.86
CA LYS A 30 -2.93 -19.60 1.01
C LYS A 30 -2.06 -18.51 1.62
N ASN A 31 -1.33 -17.81 0.76
CA ASN A 31 -0.44 -16.72 1.18
C ASN A 31 -1.14 -15.37 1.13
N PHE A 32 -0.74 -14.47 2.02
CA PHE A 32 -1.14 -13.07 2.02
C PHE A 32 0.00 -12.20 1.48
N GLY A 33 -0.03 -11.88 0.18
CA GLY A 33 1.06 -11.15 -0.46
C GLY A 33 0.63 -10.38 -1.69
N VAL A 34 0.79 -9.06 -1.66
CA VAL A 34 0.48 -8.19 -2.80
C VAL A 34 1.65 -8.08 -3.77
N SER A 35 2.89 -7.92 -3.27
CA SER A 35 4.09 -7.69 -4.09
C SER A 35 4.44 -8.86 -5.01
N ALA A 36 4.16 -10.10 -4.59
CA ALA A 36 4.35 -11.29 -5.42
C ALA A 36 3.54 -11.22 -6.72
N ASN A 37 2.41 -10.52 -6.73
CA ASN A 37 1.57 -10.36 -7.92
C ASN A 37 2.24 -9.51 -8.99
N LEU A 38 3.05 -8.52 -8.64
CA LEU A 38 3.79 -7.73 -9.62
C LEU A 38 4.78 -8.63 -10.39
N ARG A 39 5.50 -9.51 -9.68
CA ARG A 39 6.38 -10.52 -10.31
C ARG A 39 5.58 -11.50 -11.18
N THR A 40 4.44 -11.96 -10.70
CA THR A 40 3.51 -12.84 -11.45
C THR A 40 3.02 -12.18 -12.73
N MET A 41 2.62 -10.91 -12.67
CA MET A 41 2.19 -10.14 -13.85
C MET A 41 3.33 -9.97 -14.87
N CYS A 42 4.56 -9.69 -14.42
CA CYS A 42 5.73 -9.65 -15.30
C CYS A 42 6.00 -11.01 -15.96
N SER A 43 5.87 -12.11 -15.23
CA SER A 43 6.03 -13.48 -15.75
C SER A 43 4.98 -13.82 -16.81
N ILE A 44 3.70 -13.49 -16.55
CA ILE A 44 2.61 -13.63 -17.52
C ILE A 44 2.86 -12.78 -18.78
N GLY A 45 3.40 -11.57 -18.61
CA GLY A 45 3.79 -10.69 -19.71
C GLY A 45 5.02 -11.16 -20.52
N GLY A 46 5.57 -12.34 -20.21
CA GLY A 46 6.68 -12.94 -20.96
C GLY A 46 8.07 -12.49 -20.51
N ALA A 47 8.19 -11.80 -19.36
CA ALA A 47 9.49 -11.41 -18.80
C ALA A 47 10.40 -12.62 -18.47
N GLY A 48 9.82 -13.83 -18.36
CA GLY A 48 10.58 -15.07 -18.20
C GLY A 48 11.54 -15.39 -19.36
N ARG A 49 11.36 -14.77 -20.53
CA ARG A 49 12.33 -14.86 -21.65
C ARG A 49 13.58 -14.00 -21.45
N TRP A 50 13.51 -13.00 -20.57
CA TRP A 50 14.54 -12.00 -20.36
C TRP A 50 15.32 -12.22 -19.06
N SER A 51 14.72 -12.91 -18.09
CA SER A 51 15.36 -13.23 -16.82
C SER A 51 14.75 -14.48 -16.19
N ASP A 52 15.63 -15.35 -15.68
CA ASP A 52 15.26 -16.54 -14.90
C ASP A 52 14.43 -16.18 -13.67
N PHE A 53 14.58 -14.96 -13.15
CA PHE A 53 13.77 -14.48 -12.04
C PHE A 53 12.26 -14.49 -12.36
N PHE A 54 11.87 -14.24 -13.60
CA PHE A 54 10.47 -14.29 -14.02
C PHE A 54 10.08 -15.65 -14.61
N ASN A 55 11.03 -16.57 -14.78
CA ASN A 55 10.79 -17.92 -15.27
C ASN A 55 10.40 -18.86 -14.11
N PHE A 56 9.14 -18.79 -13.69
CA PHE A 56 8.59 -19.67 -12.66
C PHE A 56 7.16 -20.07 -13.00
N ASN A 57 6.65 -21.11 -12.35
CA ASN A 57 5.27 -21.54 -12.53
C ASN A 57 4.30 -20.54 -11.85
N TRP A 58 3.87 -19.53 -12.60
CA TRP A 58 2.95 -18.51 -12.12
C TRP A 58 1.56 -19.05 -11.75
N GLN A 59 1.13 -20.19 -12.30
CA GLN A 59 -0.17 -20.79 -12.04
C GLN A 59 -0.29 -21.25 -10.58
N ALA A 60 0.84 -21.63 -9.97
CA ALA A 60 0.91 -21.93 -8.54
C ALA A 60 0.62 -20.71 -7.65
N GLN A 61 0.75 -19.49 -8.18
CA GLN A 61 0.46 -18.23 -7.47
C GLN A 61 -0.89 -17.61 -7.87
N SER A 62 -1.75 -18.35 -8.58
CA SER A 62 -3.07 -17.89 -9.05
C SER A 62 -3.97 -17.33 -7.93
N TRP A 63 -3.86 -17.88 -6.71
CA TRP A 63 -4.58 -17.35 -5.55
C TRP A 63 -4.31 -15.87 -5.27
N ASN A 64 -3.04 -15.45 -5.36
CA ASN A 64 -2.67 -14.07 -5.05
C ASN A 64 -3.28 -13.08 -6.07
N LEU A 65 -3.47 -13.52 -7.32
CA LEU A 65 -4.14 -12.73 -8.37
C LEU A 65 -5.62 -12.56 -8.05
N VAL A 66 -6.31 -13.64 -7.65
CA VAL A 66 -7.71 -13.58 -7.22
C VAL A 66 -7.85 -12.67 -6.01
N PHE A 67 -6.92 -12.74 -5.05
CA PHE A 67 -6.89 -11.88 -3.89
C PHE A 67 -6.76 -10.39 -4.26
N VAL A 68 -5.83 -10.03 -5.17
CA VAL A 68 -5.68 -8.64 -5.63
C VAL A 68 -6.91 -8.17 -6.38
N LEU A 69 -7.49 -9.00 -7.25
CA LEU A 69 -8.73 -8.65 -7.94
C LEU A 69 -9.88 -8.39 -6.95
N GLY A 70 -10.02 -9.26 -5.94
CA GLY A 70 -10.98 -9.08 -4.87
C GLY A 70 -10.74 -7.79 -4.07
N ALA A 71 -9.48 -7.44 -3.80
CA ALA A 71 -9.13 -6.19 -3.13
C ALA A 71 -9.50 -4.95 -3.97
N ILE A 72 -9.29 -5.00 -5.29
CA ILE A 72 -9.69 -3.92 -6.21
C ILE A 72 -11.22 -3.77 -6.23
N ILE A 73 -11.96 -4.88 -6.37
CA ILE A 73 -13.42 -4.87 -6.36
C ILE A 73 -13.95 -4.36 -5.02
N GLY A 74 -13.37 -4.85 -3.91
CA GLY A 74 -13.70 -4.39 -2.56
C GLY A 74 -13.46 -2.89 -2.39
N GLY A 75 -12.31 -2.38 -2.85
CA GLY A 75 -12.00 -0.96 -2.84
C GLY A 75 -13.01 -0.12 -3.64
N TYR A 76 -13.41 -0.58 -4.83
CA TYR A 76 -14.43 0.09 -5.64
C TYR A 76 -15.80 0.11 -4.96
N ILE A 77 -16.23 -1.03 -4.38
CA ILE A 77 -17.50 -1.11 -3.64
C ILE A 77 -17.45 -0.17 -2.43
N SER A 78 -16.36 -0.19 -1.67
CA SER A 78 -16.19 0.70 -0.52
C SER A 78 -16.24 2.17 -0.91
N HIS A 79 -15.53 2.56 -1.96
CA HIS A 79 -15.52 3.94 -2.44
C HIS A 79 -16.90 4.43 -2.87
N LYS A 80 -17.69 3.58 -3.55
CA LYS A 80 -18.99 3.98 -4.11
C LYS A 80 -20.15 3.89 -3.12
N TYR A 81 -20.13 2.94 -2.20
CA TYR A 81 -21.29 2.61 -1.36
C TYR A 81 -21.05 2.76 0.15
N LEU A 82 -19.80 2.78 0.62
CA LEU A 82 -19.48 2.84 2.06
C LEU A 82 -18.82 4.16 2.48
N LEU A 83 -18.14 4.87 1.58
CA LEU A 83 -17.60 6.19 1.87
C LEU A 83 -18.74 7.23 1.89
N GLU A 84 -19.18 7.58 3.10
CA GLU A 84 -20.24 8.59 3.32
C GLU A 84 -19.65 10.02 3.43
N GLN A 85 -18.37 10.12 3.81
CA GLN A 85 -17.64 11.37 3.90
C GLN A 85 -16.34 11.28 3.09
N SER A 86 -16.17 12.20 2.14
CA SER A 86 -14.97 12.30 1.29
C SER A 86 -13.77 12.92 2.00
N ALA A 87 -14.00 13.53 3.15
CA ALA A 87 -13.01 14.20 4.00
C ALA A 87 -12.43 13.20 5.01
N VAL A 88 -11.09 13.11 5.06
CA VAL A 88 -10.38 12.35 6.08
C VAL A 88 -10.22 13.24 7.31
N GLU A 89 -10.65 12.75 8.49
CA GLU A 89 -10.40 13.45 9.76
C GLU A 89 -8.89 13.46 10.06
N LEU A 90 -8.23 14.56 9.70
CA LEU A 90 -6.82 14.80 9.97
C LEU A 90 -6.64 15.67 11.21
N ALA A 91 -5.55 15.44 11.94
CA ALA A 91 -5.19 16.31 13.05
C ALA A 91 -4.96 17.76 12.56
N PRO A 92 -5.41 18.79 13.30
CA PRO A 92 -5.30 20.19 12.85
C PRO A 92 -3.85 20.61 12.50
N ALA A 93 -2.86 20.12 13.25
CA ALA A 93 -1.45 20.36 12.99
C ALA A 93 -1.01 19.80 11.62
N VAL A 94 -1.47 18.59 11.26
CA VAL A 94 -1.14 17.96 9.97
C VAL A 94 -1.77 18.74 8.82
N VAL A 95 -3.00 19.25 9.00
CA VAL A 95 -3.64 20.11 7.99
C VAL A 95 -2.84 21.39 7.78
N GLN A 96 -2.33 22.00 8.85
CA GLN A 96 -1.48 23.18 8.77
C GLN A 96 -0.17 22.90 8.03
N ASP A 97 0.53 21.82 8.38
CA ASP A 97 1.79 21.42 7.73
C ASP A 97 1.59 21.13 6.24
N LEU A 98 0.52 20.39 5.89
CA LEU A 98 0.19 20.08 4.49
C LEU A 98 -0.16 21.34 3.70
N LYS A 99 -0.92 22.28 4.27
CA LYS A 99 -1.21 23.56 3.62
C LYS A 99 0.05 24.41 3.42
N ALA A 100 0.98 24.40 4.37
CA ALA A 100 2.27 25.08 4.22
C ALA A 100 3.11 24.50 3.07
N MET A 101 2.95 23.20 2.79
CA MET A 101 3.54 22.51 1.64
C MET A 101 2.68 22.60 0.36
N GLY A 102 1.70 23.51 0.31
CA GLY A 102 0.86 23.78 -0.86
C GLY A 102 -0.20 22.71 -1.17
N PHE A 103 -0.58 21.89 -0.19
CA PHE A 103 -1.75 21.01 -0.28
C PHE A 103 -2.99 21.72 0.29
N ASP A 104 -3.57 22.64 -0.49
CA ASP A 104 -4.65 23.53 -0.03
C ASP A 104 -5.89 22.79 0.46
N LYS A 105 -6.20 21.65 -0.15
CA LYS A 105 -7.37 20.81 0.15
C LYS A 105 -7.09 19.66 1.13
N ALA A 106 -6.02 19.78 1.91
CA ALA A 106 -5.70 18.80 2.95
C ALA A 106 -6.86 18.64 3.94
N GLY A 107 -7.38 17.42 4.07
CA GLY A 107 -8.51 17.08 4.93
C GLY A 107 -9.89 17.16 4.24
N GLU A 108 -10.00 17.78 3.06
CA GLU A 108 -11.26 17.84 2.30
C GLU A 108 -11.35 16.72 1.25
N GLU A 109 -10.19 16.29 0.72
CA GLU A 109 -10.07 15.22 -0.26
C GLU A 109 -9.44 13.96 0.37
N PHE A 110 -9.91 12.79 -0.05
CA PHE A 110 -9.36 11.50 0.41
C PHE A 110 -7.91 11.26 -0.05
N TYR A 111 -7.54 11.79 -1.21
CA TYR A 111 -6.19 11.74 -1.76
C TYR A 111 -5.77 13.13 -2.24
N PRO A 112 -4.48 13.49 -2.15
CA PRO A 112 -4.01 14.79 -2.57
C PRO A 112 -4.01 14.90 -4.10
N SER A 113 -4.96 15.65 -4.66
CA SER A 113 -5.05 15.93 -6.11
C SER A 113 -3.77 16.53 -6.69
N ARG A 114 -2.99 17.26 -5.88
CA ARG A 114 -1.67 17.79 -6.28
C ARG A 114 -0.70 16.71 -6.74
N ILE A 115 -0.77 15.50 -6.20
CA ILE A 115 0.07 14.36 -6.62
C ILE A 115 -0.67 13.46 -7.61
N PHE A 116 -1.96 13.25 -7.37
CA PHE A 116 -2.78 12.26 -8.08
C PHE A 116 -3.78 12.89 -9.07
N SER A 117 -3.32 13.82 -9.90
CA SER A 117 -4.13 14.36 -11.02
C SER A 117 -3.47 14.12 -12.36
N TRP A 118 -4.28 14.00 -13.42
CA TRP A 118 -3.81 13.83 -14.80
C TRP A 118 -2.84 14.92 -15.23
N ASP A 119 -3.04 16.15 -14.74
CA ASP A 119 -2.19 17.30 -15.04
C ASP A 119 -0.83 17.21 -14.34
N THR A 120 -0.79 16.71 -13.10
CA THR A 120 0.47 16.51 -12.37
C THR A 120 1.20 15.21 -12.67
N LEU A 121 0.58 14.21 -13.31
CA LEU A 121 1.27 12.96 -13.68
C LEU A 121 2.55 13.20 -14.51
N PHE A 122 2.53 14.21 -15.37
CA PHE A 122 3.65 14.59 -16.23
C PHE A 122 4.48 15.75 -15.67
N SER A 123 4.14 16.26 -14.48
CA SER A 123 4.99 17.23 -13.80
C SER A 123 6.23 16.55 -13.24
N TRP A 124 7.30 17.32 -13.06
CA TRP A 124 8.53 16.78 -12.49
C TRP A 124 8.29 16.19 -11.08
N GLN A 125 7.45 16.84 -10.26
CA GLN A 125 7.11 16.35 -8.91
C GLN A 125 6.30 15.06 -8.98
N GLY A 126 5.29 14.98 -9.87
CA GLY A 126 4.46 13.79 -10.01
C GLY A 126 5.26 12.60 -10.53
N VAL A 127 6.11 12.82 -11.54
CA VAL A 127 7.03 11.79 -12.06
C VAL A 127 7.97 11.30 -10.95
N LEU A 128 8.60 12.20 -10.19
CA LEU A 128 9.48 11.81 -9.10
C LEU A 128 8.76 10.97 -8.04
N VAL A 129 7.60 11.43 -7.58
CA VAL A 129 6.89 10.79 -6.48
C VAL A 129 6.26 9.46 -6.92
N LEU A 130 5.61 9.43 -8.09
CA LEU A 130 4.89 8.24 -8.55
C LEU A 130 5.81 7.22 -9.21
N ILE A 131 6.63 7.64 -10.17
CA ILE A 131 7.52 6.72 -10.90
C ILE A 131 8.76 6.44 -10.05
N GLY A 132 9.40 7.48 -9.52
CA GLY A 132 10.56 7.31 -8.64
C GLY A 132 10.21 6.57 -7.35
N GLY A 133 9.12 6.97 -6.68
CA GLY A 133 8.62 6.26 -5.49
C GLY A 133 8.19 4.82 -5.79
N GLY A 134 7.47 4.57 -6.89
CA GLY A 134 7.10 3.23 -7.32
C GLY A 134 8.30 2.34 -7.59
N PHE A 135 9.33 2.86 -8.26
CA PHE A 135 10.60 2.17 -8.47
C PHE A 135 11.30 1.85 -7.15
N MET A 136 11.42 2.81 -6.23
CA MET A 136 12.04 2.61 -4.91
C MET A 136 11.30 1.57 -4.08
N ILE A 137 9.95 1.57 -4.10
CA ILE A 137 9.13 0.57 -3.41
C ILE A 137 9.37 -0.82 -4.01
N GLY A 138 9.36 -0.95 -5.33
CA GLY A 138 9.60 -2.22 -6.01
C GLY A 138 11.00 -2.78 -5.73
N PHE A 139 12.01 -1.93 -5.86
CA PHE A 139 13.40 -2.28 -5.52
C PHE A 139 13.55 -2.67 -4.05
N GLY A 140 13.06 -1.83 -3.14
CA GLY A 140 13.15 -2.05 -1.69
C GLY A 140 12.43 -3.31 -1.24
N ALA A 141 11.22 -3.57 -1.73
CA ALA A 141 10.48 -4.79 -1.42
C ALA A 141 11.24 -6.04 -1.91
N ARG A 142 11.91 -5.97 -3.06
CA ARG A 142 12.74 -7.09 -3.54
C ARG A 142 14.01 -7.25 -2.72
N TYR A 143 14.66 -6.15 -2.35
CA TYR A 143 15.88 -6.14 -1.54
C TYR A 143 15.62 -6.72 -0.14
N ALA A 144 14.49 -6.35 0.48
CA ALA A 144 14.07 -6.89 1.77
C ALA A 144 13.56 -8.34 1.70
N GLY A 145 13.20 -8.83 0.51
CA GLY A 145 12.59 -10.15 0.32
C GLY A 145 11.08 -10.19 0.59
N GLY A 146 10.42 -9.04 0.69
CA GLY A 146 9.00 -8.90 0.97
C GLY A 146 8.57 -7.43 1.08
N CYS A 147 7.26 -7.18 1.06
CA CYS A 147 6.68 -5.86 1.35
C CYS A 147 6.04 -5.83 2.74
N THR A 148 5.34 -4.74 3.08
CA THR A 148 4.64 -4.58 4.37
C THR A 148 3.70 -5.74 4.68
N SER A 149 2.94 -6.26 3.70
CA SER A 149 2.06 -7.40 3.95
C SER A 149 2.83 -8.68 4.29
N GLY A 150 4.00 -8.89 3.69
CA GLY A 150 4.84 -10.07 3.95
C GLY A 150 5.58 -9.98 5.28
N HIS A 151 6.23 -8.85 5.57
CA HIS A 151 7.02 -8.69 6.80
C HIS A 151 6.19 -8.25 8.00
N ALA A 152 5.33 -7.23 7.87
CA ALA A 152 4.61 -6.65 9.01
C ALA A 152 3.38 -7.47 9.44
N ILE A 153 2.67 -8.09 8.49
CA ILE A 153 1.51 -8.92 8.82
C ILE A 153 1.95 -10.35 9.04
N SER A 154 2.39 -11.08 8.00
CA SER A 154 2.75 -12.49 8.15
C SER A 154 4.03 -12.71 8.95
N GLY A 155 5.11 -12.00 8.64
CA GLY A 155 6.44 -12.23 9.21
C GLY A 155 6.55 -11.90 10.69
N LEU A 156 5.93 -10.80 11.15
CA LEU A 156 5.87 -10.46 12.58
C LEU A 156 4.96 -11.40 13.37
N SER A 157 3.85 -11.87 12.77
CA SER A 157 3.01 -12.90 13.39
C SER A 157 3.74 -14.23 13.56
N ASP A 158 4.68 -14.55 12.68
CA ASP A 158 5.57 -15.72 12.75
C ASP A 158 6.86 -15.45 13.57
N LEU A 159 6.93 -14.31 14.27
CA LEU A 159 8.08 -13.87 15.10
C LEU A 159 9.43 -13.88 14.39
N GLN A 160 9.45 -13.60 13.08
CA GLN A 160 10.68 -13.62 12.30
C GLN A 160 11.53 -12.37 12.58
N TRP A 161 12.74 -12.59 13.11
CA TRP A 161 13.74 -11.53 13.32
C TRP A 161 14.04 -10.69 12.06
N PRO A 162 14.23 -11.29 10.86
CA PRO A 162 14.45 -10.51 9.65
C PRO A 162 13.28 -9.58 9.32
N SER A 163 12.04 -10.03 9.59
CA SER A 163 10.83 -9.25 9.35
C SER A 163 10.74 -8.07 10.31
N LEU A 164 11.14 -8.23 11.58
CA LEU A 164 11.22 -7.12 12.53
C LEU A 164 12.20 -6.05 12.06
N LEU A 165 13.39 -6.44 11.62
CA LEU A 165 14.39 -5.50 11.09
C LEU A 165 13.87 -4.77 9.84
N ALA A 166 13.22 -5.49 8.93
CA ALA A 166 12.61 -4.90 7.74
C ALA A 166 11.53 -3.87 8.11
N VAL A 167 10.64 -4.20 9.06
CA VAL A 167 9.58 -3.28 9.51
C VAL A 167 10.16 -2.02 10.16
N VAL A 168 11.16 -2.15 11.03
CA VAL A 168 11.84 -0.98 11.62
C VAL A 168 12.43 -0.09 10.52
N GLY A 169 13.08 -0.69 9.52
CA GLY A 169 13.59 0.02 8.35
C GLY A 169 12.48 0.74 7.55
N PHE A 170 11.33 0.09 7.35
CA PHE A 170 10.18 0.71 6.67
C PHE A 170 9.64 1.93 7.44
N PHE A 171 9.54 1.83 8.77
CA PHE A 171 9.13 2.97 9.60
C PHE A 171 10.13 4.11 9.54
N ILE A 172 11.43 3.84 9.65
CA ILE A 172 12.49 4.86 9.53
C ILE A 172 12.41 5.53 8.16
N GLY A 173 12.30 4.75 7.08
CA GLY A 173 12.16 5.28 5.72
C GLY A 173 10.90 6.13 5.54
N GLY A 174 9.77 5.71 6.11
CA GLY A 174 8.53 6.48 6.10
C GLY A 174 8.65 7.81 6.85
N LEU A 175 9.26 7.80 8.04
CA LEU A 175 9.52 9.02 8.81
C LEU A 175 10.47 9.97 8.06
N PHE A 176 11.55 9.43 7.49
CA PHE A 176 12.48 10.21 6.69
C PHE A 176 11.80 10.83 5.46
N MET A 177 10.95 10.05 4.77
CA MET A 177 10.16 10.57 3.65
C MET A 177 9.24 11.70 4.10
N THR A 178 8.50 11.53 5.20
CA THR A 178 7.53 12.52 5.69
C THR A 178 8.19 13.81 6.19
N TYR A 179 9.27 13.71 6.98
CA TYR A 179 9.85 14.89 7.65
C TYR A 179 11.00 15.54 6.88
N VAL A 180 11.62 14.85 5.93
CA VAL A 180 12.77 15.38 5.17
C VAL A 180 12.43 15.51 3.69
N VAL A 181 12.06 14.41 3.03
CA VAL A 181 11.94 14.39 1.57
C VAL A 181 10.70 15.13 1.08
N LEU A 182 9.55 14.93 1.72
CA LEU A 182 8.28 15.52 1.31
C LEU A 182 8.30 17.06 1.40
N PRO A 183 8.81 17.68 2.49
CA PRO A 183 9.06 19.12 2.51
C PRO A 183 10.02 19.59 1.42
N LEU A 184 11.10 18.87 1.15
CA LEU A 184 12.05 19.27 0.10
C LEU A 184 11.45 19.26 -1.31
N ILE A 185 10.47 18.37 -1.57
CA ILE A 185 9.80 18.28 -2.87
C ILE A 185 8.71 19.36 -3.03
N PHE A 186 7.97 19.68 -1.95
CA PHE A 186 6.73 20.47 -2.05
C PHE A 186 6.75 21.85 -1.37
N SER A 187 7.75 22.16 -0.53
CA SER A 187 7.91 23.49 0.11
C SER A 187 8.83 24.43 -0.66
N ALA A 188 9.36 24.00 -1.81
CA ALA A 188 10.21 24.79 -2.69
C ALA A 188 9.38 25.58 -3.72
#